data_AF-A0A7Y5T3R0-F1
#
_entry.id   AF-A0A7Y5T3R0-F1
#
_cell.length_a   1.000
_cell.length_b   1.000
_cell.length_c   1.000
_cell.angle_alpha   90.00
_cell.angle_beta   90.00
_cell.angle_gamma   90.00
#
_symmetry.space_group_name_H-M   'P 1'
#
loop_
_entity.id
_entity.type
_entity.pdbx_description
1 polymer ?
#
loop_
_entity_poly.entity_id
_entity_poly.type
_entity_poly.pdbx_seq_one_letter_code
_entity_poly.pdbx_strand_id
1 'polypeptide(L)'
;MSFSDFFNTQDIPQKIGEKARKEKKVIENNDLNSQKLEHRDKFANRIFYLTVGYLVVILLLIIANGFSKVISFQIESGVIYTLLGSVMLNYIGLLTLILQSIYSEESFRVYDT
;
A
#
# COMPACT_ATOMS: atom_id res chain seq x y z
N MET A 1 5.01 4.62 -62.53
CA MET A 1 5.37 4.01 -61.23
C MET A 1 6.65 4.70 -60.79
N SER A 2 6.58 5.48 -59.70
CA SER A 2 7.57 6.51 -59.38
C SER A 2 8.73 5.93 -58.57
N PHE A 3 9.95 6.40 -58.85
CA PHE A 3 11.18 6.01 -58.12
C PHE A 3 11.12 6.36 -56.62
N SER A 4 10.18 7.23 -56.22
CA SER A 4 9.88 7.58 -54.83
C SER A 4 9.23 6.44 -54.03
N ASP A 5 8.61 5.47 -54.70
CA ASP A 5 7.93 4.35 -54.03
C ASP A 5 8.93 3.27 -53.58
N PHE A 6 10.14 3.25 -54.17
CA PHE A 6 11.18 2.26 -53.89
C PHE A 6 12.00 2.58 -52.62
N PHE A 7 12.05 3.85 -52.20
CA PHE A 7 12.74 4.28 -50.98
C PHE A 7 11.87 4.25 -49.72
N ASN A 8 10.55 4.01 -49.86
CA ASN A 8 9.62 3.97 -48.72
C ASN A 8 9.61 2.62 -47.96
N THR A 9 10.34 1.60 -48.46
CA THR A 9 10.37 0.24 -47.88
C THR A 9 11.49 0.05 -46.85
N GLN A 10 12.49 0.95 -46.78
CA GLN A 10 13.62 0.86 -45.84
C GLN A 10 13.29 1.33 -44.41
N ASP A 11 12.23 2.14 -44.22
CA ASP A 11 11.81 2.63 -42.89
C ASP A 11 10.89 1.67 -42.12
N ILE A 12 10.35 0.65 -42.81
CA ILE A 12 9.41 -0.32 -42.24
C ILE A 12 10.06 -1.23 -41.17
N PRO A 13 11.26 -1.82 -41.35
CA PRO A 13 11.83 -2.72 -40.34
C PRO A 13 12.24 -2.01 -39.04
N GLN A 14 12.64 -0.74 -39.11
CA GLN A 14 13.04 0.02 -37.90
C GLN A 14 11.84 0.44 -37.05
N LYS A 15 10.75 0.90 -37.67
CA LYS A 15 9.53 1.29 -36.94
C LYS A 15 8.83 0.10 -36.29
N ILE A 16 8.82 -1.08 -36.94
CA ILE A 16 8.24 -2.31 -36.36
C ILE A 16 9.08 -2.79 -35.17
N GLY A 17 10.41 -2.76 -35.28
CA GLY A 17 11.31 -3.13 -34.18
C GLY A 17 11.22 -2.23 -32.96
N GLU A 18 11.04 -0.92 -33.17
CA GLU A 18 10.89 0.05 -32.07
C GLU A 18 9.52 -0.08 -31.37
N LYS A 19 8.46 -0.33 -32.15
CA LYS A 19 7.11 -0.56 -31.63
C LYS A 19 7.04 -1.86 -30.82
N ALA A 20 7.62 -2.95 -31.33
CA ALA A 20 7.73 -4.22 -30.61
C ALA A 20 8.58 -4.10 -29.33
N ARG A 21 9.64 -3.27 -29.32
CA ARG A 21 10.42 -2.98 -28.10
C ARG A 21 9.63 -2.20 -27.05
N LYS A 22 8.81 -1.23 -27.47
CA LYS A 22 7.95 -0.46 -26.57
C LYS A 22 6.83 -1.33 -25.99
N GLU A 23 6.16 -2.13 -26.82
CA GLU A 23 5.12 -3.06 -26.38
C GLU A 23 5.65 -4.12 -25.41
N LYS A 24 6.85 -4.69 -25.69
CA LYS A 24 7.48 -5.65 -24.77
C LYS A 24 7.82 -5.03 -23.41
N LYS A 25 8.30 -3.78 -23.38
CA LYS A 25 8.53 -3.05 -22.12
C LYS A 25 7.24 -2.76 -21.36
N VAL A 26 6.14 -2.42 -22.05
CA VAL A 26 4.85 -2.14 -21.39
C VAL A 26 4.28 -3.42 -20.77
N ILE A 27 4.39 -4.55 -21.46
CA ILE A 27 3.95 -5.86 -20.95
C ILE A 27 4.81 -6.27 -19.76
N GLU A 28 6.14 -6.14 -19.84
CA GLU A 28 7.06 -6.47 -18.74
C GLU A 28 6.85 -5.59 -17.49
N ASN A 29 6.59 -4.29 -17.67
CA ASN A 29 6.26 -3.39 -16.55
C ASN A 29 4.89 -3.69 -15.95
N ASN A 30 3.90 -4.07 -16.77
CA ASN A 30 2.60 -4.49 -16.26
C ASN A 30 2.71 -5.80 -15.48
N ASP A 31 3.44 -6.79 -15.98
CA ASP A 31 3.64 -8.08 -15.30
C ASP A 31 4.38 -7.92 -13.96
N LEU A 32 5.41 -7.05 -13.93
CA LEU A 32 6.11 -6.69 -12.70
C LEU A 32 5.18 -5.99 -11.70
N ASN A 33 4.31 -5.09 -12.15
CA ASN A 33 3.33 -4.43 -11.29
C ASN A 33 2.25 -5.41 -10.79
N SER A 34 1.76 -6.30 -11.64
CA SER A 34 0.79 -7.35 -11.29
C SER A 34 1.34 -8.29 -10.23
N GLN A 35 2.59 -8.75 -10.38
CA GLN A 35 3.26 -9.59 -9.37
C GLN A 35 3.54 -8.81 -8.07
N LYS A 36 3.87 -7.52 -8.17
CA LYS A 36 4.05 -6.65 -6.98
C LYS A 36 2.75 -6.48 -6.20
N LEU A 37 1.61 -6.39 -6.88
CA LEU A 37 0.30 -6.26 -6.25
C LEU A 37 -0.13 -7.57 -5.59
N GLU A 38 0.04 -8.72 -6.25
CA GLU A 38 -0.36 -10.02 -5.72
C GLU A 38 0.41 -10.41 -4.44
N HIS A 39 1.69 -10.00 -4.36
CA HIS A 39 2.47 -10.16 -3.13
C HIS A 39 2.07 -9.18 -2.03
N ARG A 40 1.68 -7.94 -2.36
CA ARG A 40 1.23 -6.96 -1.36
C ARG A 40 -0.05 -7.40 -0.66
N ASP A 41 -0.99 -8.00 -1.38
CA ASP A 41 -2.28 -8.40 -0.81
C ASP A 41 -2.13 -9.55 0.21
N LYS A 42 -1.24 -10.50 -0.07
CA LYS A 42 -0.94 -11.60 0.86
C LYS A 42 -0.27 -11.11 2.15
N PHE A 43 0.60 -10.10 2.04
CA PHE A 43 1.23 -9.47 3.21
C PHE A 43 0.26 -8.58 3.99
N ALA A 44 -0.55 -7.78 3.29
CA ALA A 44 -1.53 -6.89 3.90
C ALA A 44 -2.55 -7.68 4.73
N ASN A 45 -3.05 -8.80 4.20
CA ASN A 45 -4.03 -9.61 4.90
C ASN A 45 -3.46 -10.23 6.19
N ARG A 46 -2.20 -10.68 6.16
CA ARG A 46 -1.53 -11.25 7.33
C ARG A 46 -1.32 -10.21 8.43
N ILE A 47 -0.86 -9.02 8.05
CA ILE A 47 -0.67 -7.90 8.97
C ILE A 47 -2.02 -7.44 9.52
N PHE A 48 -3.06 -7.38 8.69
CA PHE A 48 -4.41 -7.01 9.11
C PHE A 48 -4.94 -7.94 10.20
N TYR A 49 -4.84 -9.26 10.02
CA TYR A 49 -5.26 -10.23 11.06
C TYR A 49 -4.44 -10.09 12.34
N LEU A 50 -3.13 -9.83 12.25
CA LEU A 50 -2.27 -9.56 13.41
C LEU A 50 -2.73 -8.30 14.16
N THR A 51 -3.03 -7.22 13.45
CA THR A 51 -3.50 -5.96 14.03
C THR A 51 -4.88 -6.12 14.68
N VAL A 52 -5.81 -6.82 14.03
CA VAL A 52 -7.13 -7.11 14.60
C VAL A 52 -7.01 -7.99 15.84
N GLY A 53 -6.19 -9.05 15.80
CA GLY A 53 -5.93 -9.89 16.96
C GLY A 53 -5.33 -9.11 18.13
N TYR A 54 -4.35 -8.24 17.85
CA TYR A 54 -3.76 -7.34 18.83
C TYR A 54 -4.81 -6.41 19.49
N LEU A 55 -5.69 -5.80 18.70
CA LEU A 55 -6.78 -4.95 19.20
C LEU A 55 -7.76 -5.74 20.08
N VAL A 56 -8.11 -6.97 19.69
CA VAL A 56 -8.98 -7.84 20.49
C VAL A 56 -8.34 -8.19 21.83
N VAL A 57 -7.04 -8.48 21.85
CA VAL A 57 -6.29 -8.75 23.11
C VAL A 57 -6.29 -7.53 24.03
N ILE A 58 -6.05 -6.33 23.49
CA ILE A 58 -6.13 -5.08 24.28
C ILE A 58 -7.54 -4.88 24.84
N LEU A 59 -8.56 -5.08 24.02
CA LEU A 59 -9.96 -4.95 24.44
C LEU A 59 -10.28 -5.92 25.58
N LEU A 60 -9.85 -7.18 25.46
CA LEU A 60 -10.01 -8.19 26.51
C LEU A 60 -9.27 -7.82 27.80
N LEU A 61 -8.06 -7.27 27.71
CA LEU A 61 -7.30 -6.77 28.87
C LEU A 61 -8.03 -5.63 29.59
N ILE A 62 -8.60 -4.69 28.84
CA ILE A 62 -9.38 -3.57 29.41
C ILE A 62 -10.65 -4.10 30.08
N ILE A 63 -11.38 -4.99 29.42
CA ILE A 63 -12.59 -5.61 29.98
C ILE A 63 -12.24 -6.39 31.25
N ALA A 64 -11.23 -7.26 31.22
CA ALA A 64 -10.79 -8.04 32.37
C ALA A 64 -10.42 -7.16 33.57
N ASN A 65 -9.79 -6.02 33.32
CA ASN A 65 -9.46 -5.04 34.35
C ASN A 65 -10.70 -4.30 34.89
N GLY A 66 -11.68 -3.99 34.02
CA GLY A 66 -12.99 -3.48 34.43
C GLY A 66 -13.74 -4.44 35.37
N PHE A 67 -13.53 -5.74 35.20
CA PHE A 67 -14.02 -6.79 36.08
C PHE A 67 -13.10 -7.10 37.28
N SER A 68 -12.15 -6.22 37.63
CA SER A 68 -11.17 -6.47 38.73
C SER A 68 -11.82 -6.88 40.05
N LYS A 69 -13.06 -6.45 40.33
CA LYS A 69 -13.84 -6.89 41.51
C LYS A 69 -14.30 -8.34 41.48
N VAL A 70 -14.50 -8.94 40.31
CA VAL A 70 -14.98 -10.31 40.13
C VAL A 70 -13.82 -11.30 40.02
N ILE A 71 -12.71 -10.90 39.38
CA ILE A 71 -11.59 -11.79 39.06
C ILE A 71 -10.34 -11.55 39.92
N SER A 72 -10.37 -10.55 40.82
CA SER A 72 -9.22 -10.09 41.61
C SER A 72 -7.98 -9.75 40.77
N PHE A 73 -8.19 -9.46 39.48
CA PHE A 73 -7.15 -9.17 38.51
C PHE A 73 -6.97 -7.64 38.44
N GLN A 74 -5.90 -7.14 39.04
CA GLN A 74 -5.50 -5.73 38.93
C GLN A 74 -4.30 -5.63 38.00
N ILE A 75 -4.48 -4.91 36.89
CA ILE A 75 -3.36 -4.53 36.04
C ILE A 75 -2.81 -3.20 36.57
N GLU A 76 -1.50 -3.12 36.67
CA GLU A 76 -0.80 -1.89 37.03
C GLU A 76 -1.18 -0.74 36.07
N SER A 77 -1.50 0.43 36.63
CA SER A 77 -1.95 1.60 35.87
C SER A 77 -0.96 2.00 34.77
N GLY A 78 0.34 1.82 35.00
CA GLY A 78 1.39 2.08 34.02
C GLY A 78 1.23 1.25 32.75
N VAL A 79 0.85 -0.03 32.86
CA VAL A 79 0.63 -0.91 31.71
C VAL A 79 -0.58 -0.43 30.91
N ILE A 80 -1.67 -0.01 31.58
CA ILE A 80 -2.87 0.52 30.91
C ILE A 80 -2.54 1.78 30.12
N TYR A 81 -1.83 2.73 30.72
CA TYR A 81 -1.43 3.97 30.05
C TYR A 81 -0.51 3.70 28.86
N THR A 82 0.40 2.75 28.99
CA THR A 82 1.31 2.37 27.90
C THR A 82 0.56 1.71 26.74
N LEU A 83 -0.42 0.85 27.06
CA LEU A 83 -1.33 0.25 26.07
C LEU A 83 -2.16 1.31 25.35
N LEU A 84 -2.71 2.26 26.10
CA LEU A 84 -3.51 3.35 25.54
C LEU A 84 -2.65 4.26 24.64
N GLY A 85 -1.43 4.55 25.09
CA GLY A 85 -0.45 5.31 24.33
C GLY A 85 -0.05 4.64 23.02
N SER A 86 0.12 3.32 23.00
CA SER A 86 0.46 2.60 21.76
C SER A 86 -0.67 2.61 20.74
N VAL A 87 -1.93 2.52 21.20
CA VAL A 87 -3.11 2.65 20.32
C VAL A 87 -3.20 4.05 19.74
N MET A 88 -2.97 5.09 20.55
CA MET A 88 -2.95 6.48 20.09
C MET A 88 -1.83 6.74 19.08
N LEU A 89 -0.63 6.20 19.31
CA LEU A 89 0.49 6.29 18.37
C LEU A 89 0.16 5.65 17.01
N ASN A 90 -0.49 4.49 17.02
CA ASN A 90 -0.96 3.85 15.78
C ASN A 90 -1.96 4.75 15.02
N TYR A 91 -2.90 5.37 15.73
CA TYR A 91 -3.86 6.30 15.13
C TYR A 91 -3.18 7.54 14.54
N ILE A 92 -2.20 8.12 15.25
CA ILE A 92 -1.42 9.26 14.77
C ILE A 92 -0.64 8.87 13.51
N GLY A 93 0.04 7.72 13.52
CA GLY A 93 0.79 7.23 12.37
C GLY A 93 -0.10 7.01 11.14
N LEU A 94 -1.29 6.43 11.34
CA LEU A 94 -2.27 6.25 10.28
C LEU A 94 -2.75 7.60 9.72
N LEU A 95 -3.07 8.55 10.60
CA LEU A 95 -3.51 9.90 10.22
C LEU A 95 -2.42 10.62 9.42
N THR A 96 -1.15 10.53 9.83
CA THR A 96 -0.02 11.10 9.09
C THR A 96 0.11 10.48 7.70
N LEU A 97 -0.07 9.16 7.58
CA LEU A 97 -0.02 8.47 6.29
C LEU A 97 -1.17 8.91 5.36
N ILE A 98 -2.38 9.05 5.90
CA ILE A 98 -3.53 9.56 5.14
C ILE A 98 -3.29 11.00 4.68
N LEU A 99 -2.82 11.88 5.57
CA LEU A 99 -2.48 13.26 5.21
C LEU A 99 -1.41 13.29 4.11
N GLN A 100 -0.35 12.50 4.25
CA GLN A 100 0.68 12.39 3.22
C GLN A 100 0.11 11.89 1.89
N SER A 101 -0.82 10.94 1.91
CA SER A 101 -1.49 10.43 0.71
C SER A 101 -2.30 11.53 0.02
N ILE A 102 -3.09 12.30 0.77
CA ILE A 102 -3.93 13.38 0.23
C ILE A 102 -3.05 14.47 -0.40
N TYR A 103 -2.03 14.94 0.32
CA TYR A 103 -1.13 15.98 -0.19
C TYR A 103 -0.27 15.51 -1.38
N SER A 104 0.11 14.23 -1.39
CA SER A 104 0.84 13.65 -2.53
C SER A 104 -0.01 13.61 -3.80
N GLU A 105 -1.31 13.31 -3.72
CA GLU A 105 -2.21 13.37 -4.87
C GLU A 105 -2.44 14.80 -5.35
N GLU A 106 -2.51 15.75 -4.43
CA GLU A 106 -2.73 17.17 -4.76
C GLU A 106 -1.54 17.75 -5.55
N SER A 107 -0.31 17.38 -5.22
CA SER A 107 0.89 17.78 -5.99
C SER A 107 0.95 17.22 -7.41
N PHE A 108 0.28 16.09 -7.69
CA PHE A 108 0.24 15.51 -9.04
C PHE A 108 -0.76 16.25 -9.94
N ARG A 109 -1.88 16.73 -9.40
CA ARG A 109 -2.86 17.51 -10.19
C ARG A 109 -2.39 18.91 -10.56
N VAL A 110 -1.50 19.53 -9.78
CA VAL A 110 -1.01 20.90 -10.01
C VAL A 110 0.02 20.97 -11.16
N TYR A 111 0.63 19.86 -11.56
CA TYR A 111 1.60 19.82 -12.67
C TYR A 111 0.99 19.53 -14.06
N ASP A 112 -0.31 19.25 -14.13
CA ASP A 112 -1.03 18.92 -15.37
C ASP A 112 -1.90 20.08 -15.90
N THR A 113 -1.74 21.30 -15.36
CA THR A 113 -2.35 22.56 -15.85
C THR A 113 -1.29 23.56 -16.23
#